data_AF-A0A1F5XHP4-F1
#
_entry.id   AF-A0A1F5XHP4-F1
#
_cell.length_a   1.000
_cell.length_b   1.000
_cell.length_c   1.000
_cell.angle_alpha   90.00
_cell.angle_beta   90.00
_cell.angle_gamma   90.00
#
_symmetry.space_group_name_H-M   'P 1'
#
loop_
_entity.id
_entity.type
_entity.pdbx_description
1 polymer ?
#
loop_
_entity_poly.entity_id
_entity_poly.type
_entity_poly.pdbx_seq_one_letter_code
_entity_poly.pdbx_strand_id
1 'polypeptide(L)' 'MAETITLPKNLKGEIKSLIVQAVQDVLGDPDFGLELSVEAKKRLHKEERDKAKLIPFSEIKQKYHR' A
#
# COMPACT_ATOMS: atom_id res chain seq x y z
N MET A 1 -8.73 -8.64 -14.62
CA MET A 1 -7.65 -9.65 -14.72
C MET A 1 -6.35 -8.87 -14.54
N ALA A 2 -5.57 -9.14 -13.48
CA ALA A 2 -4.34 -8.40 -13.22
C ALA A 2 -3.16 -9.16 -13.85
N GLU A 3 -2.46 -8.53 -14.79
CA GLU A 3 -1.25 -9.09 -15.38
C GLU A 3 -0.10 -9.01 -14.37
N THR A 4 0.57 -10.14 -14.13
CA THR A 4 1.73 -10.21 -13.25
C THR A 4 3.01 -10.03 -14.06
N ILE A 5 3.66 -8.88 -13.88
CA ILE A 5 4.94 -8.56 -14.53
C ILE A 5 6.07 -9.22 -13.74
N THR A 6 6.73 -10.23 -14.31
CA THR A 6 7.95 -10.85 -13.77
C THR A 6 9.16 -9.98 -14.12
N LEU A 7 9.63 -9.20 -13.14
CA LEU A 7 10.80 -8.34 -13.32
C LEU A 7 12.12 -9.13 -13.17
N PRO A 8 13.13 -8.88 -14.01
CA PRO A 8 14.46 -9.48 -13.85
C PRO A 8 15.11 -9.02 -12.54
N LYS A 9 15.78 -9.93 -11.83
CA LYS A 9 16.39 -9.68 -10.49
C LYS A 9 17.38 -8.50 -10.47
N ASN A 10 17.97 -8.15 -11.62
CA ASN A 10 18.94 -7.08 -11.76
C ASN A 10 18.39 -5.95 -12.65
N LEU A 11 17.40 -5.21 -12.14
CA LEU A 11 16.99 -3.95 -12.76
C LEU A 11 18.13 -2.93 -12.64
N LYS A 12 18.47 -2.26 -13.75
CA LYS A 12 19.41 -1.14 -13.76
C LYS A 12 18.93 -0.05 -12.80
N GLY A 13 19.86 0.66 -12.16
CA GLY A 13 19.56 1.69 -11.16
C GLY A 13 18.60 2.78 -11.70
N GLU A 14 18.75 3.15 -12.97
CA GLU A 14 17.88 4.10 -13.67
C GLU A 14 16.41 3.65 -13.72
N ILE A 15 16.17 2.36 -14.00
CA ILE A 15 14.80 1.81 -14.06
C ILE A 15 14.17 1.80 -12.66
N LYS A 16 14.95 1.50 -11.62
CA LYS A 16 14.47 1.57 -10.23
C LYS A 16 14.11 3.00 -9.86
N SER A 17 14.94 3.97 -10.22
CA SER A 17 14.68 5.39 -9.99
C SER A 17 13.39 5.83 -10.68
N LEU A 18 13.19 5.41 -11.93
CA LEU A 18 11.98 5.72 -12.70
C LEU A 18 10.71 5.15 -12.04
N ILE A 19 10.76 3.89 -11.60
CA ILE A 19 9.63 3.25 -10.92
C ILE A 19 9.31 3.98 -9.62
N VAL A 20 10.32 4.29 -8.80
CA VAL A 20 10.13 5.02 -7.54
C VAL A 20 9.50 6.39 -7.80
N GLN A 21 9.98 7.11 -8.79
CA GLN A 21 9.44 8.42 -9.15
C GLN A 21 7.97 8.31 -9.59
N ALA A 22 7.66 7.38 -10.50
CA ALA A 22 6.29 7.19 -10.97
C ALA A 22 5.31 6.81 -9.84
N VAL A 23 5.74 5.96 -8.91
CA VAL A 23 4.94 5.62 -7.72
C VAL A 23 4.75 6.86 -6.84
N GLN A 24 5.80 7.65 -6.63
CA GLN A 24 5.74 8.83 -5.79
C GLN A 24 4.86 9.93 -6.38
N ASP A 25 4.90 10.12 -7.70
CA ASP A 25 4.05 11.08 -8.41
C ASP A 25 2.57 10.69 -8.27
N VAL A 26 2.25 9.40 -8.37
CA VAL A 26 0.90 8.86 -8.16
C VAL A 26 0.42 9.00 -6.71
N LEU A 27 1.27 8.66 -5.75
CA LEU A 27 0.91 8.72 -4.33
C LEU A 27 0.85 10.17 -3.80
N GLY A 28 1.58 11.09 -4.44
CA GLY A 28 1.63 12.50 -4.09
C GLY A 28 0.54 13.35 -4.74
N ASP A 29 -0.17 12.80 -5.73
CA ASP A 29 -1.26 13.49 -6.41
C ASP A 29 -2.52 13.52 -5.51
N PRO A 30 -2.97 14.71 -5.06
CA PRO A 30 -4.15 14.85 -4.21
C PRO A 30 -5.44 14.42 -4.93
N ASP A 31 -5.46 14.44 -6.27
CA ASP A 31 -6.62 14.09 -7.09
C ASP A 31 -6.61 12.61 -7.54
N PHE A 32 -5.60 11.82 -7.16
CA PHE A 32 -5.54 10.40 -7.54
C PHE A 32 -6.68 9.56 -6.95
N GLY A 33 -7.33 10.04 -5.88
CA GLY A 33 -8.45 9.34 -5.26
C GLY A 33 -8.06 8.14 -4.39
N LEU A 34 -6.83 8.13 -3.83
CA LEU A 34 -6.41 7.14 -2.81
C LEU A 34 -7.02 7.41 -1.43
N GLU A 35 -7.86 8.43 -1.30
CA GLU A 35 -8.56 8.66 -0.06
C GLU A 35 -9.53 7.53 0.25
N LEU A 36 -9.59 7.15 1.52
CA LEU A 36 -10.61 6.22 2.00
C LEU A 36 -12.00 6.84 1.79
N SER A 37 -12.92 6.05 1.23
CA SER A 37 -14.33 6.46 1.14
C SER A 37 -14.89 6.77 2.53
N VAL A 38 -15.95 7.58 2.58
CA VAL A 38 -16.61 7.94 3.84
C VAL A 38 -17.11 6.69 4.56
N GLU A 39 -17.60 5.69 3.83
CA GLU A 39 -18.05 4.40 4.35
C GLU A 39 -16.88 3.59 4.93
N ALA A 40 -15.74 3.57 4.24
CA ALA A 40 -14.53 2.91 4.73
C ALA A 40 -14.01 3.57 6.01
N LYS A 41 -13.99 4.91 6.07
CA LYS A 41 -13.63 5.68 7.28
C LYS A 41 -14.57 5.35 8.45
N LYS A 42 -15.89 5.31 8.21
CA LYS A 42 -16.89 4.94 9.23
C LYS A 42 -16.70 3.53 9.77
N ARG A 43 -16.44 2.56 8.89
CA ARG A 43 -16.16 1.16 9.28
C ARG A 43 -14.91 1.06 10.14
N LEU A 44 -13.82 1.72 9.74
CA LEU A 44 -12.56 1.69 10.50
C LEU A 44 -12.72 2.27 11.89
N HIS A 45 -13.38 3.42 12.03
CA HIS A 45 -13.65 4.01 13.35
C HIS A 45 -14.56 3.15 14.22
N LYS A 46 -15.48 2.38 13.62
CA LYS A 46 -16.30 1.43 14.37
C LYS A 46 -15.45 0.29 14.94
N GLU A 47 -14.63 -0.34 14.11
CA GLU A 47 -13.74 -1.44 14.54
C GLU A 47 -12.72 -0.99 15.59
N GLU A 48 -12.20 0.24 15.48
CA GLU A 48 -11.34 0.88 16.47
C GLU A 48 -12.02 1.00 17.85
N ARG A 49 -13.30 1.40 17.88
CA ARG A 49 -14.09 1.56 19.11
C ARG A 49 -14.52 0.23 19.70
N ASP A 50 -14.88 -0.73 18.84
CA ASP A 50 -15.41 -2.03 19.25
C ASP A 50 -14.31 -2.99 19.76
N LYS A 51 -13.05 -2.52 19.87
CA LYS A 51 -11.87 -3.32 20.28
C LYS A 51 -11.80 -4.64 19.50
N ALA A 52 -12.09 -4.58 18.21
CA ALA A 52 -11.85 -5.72 17.33
C ALA A 52 -10.40 -6.19 17.48
N LYS A 53 -10.13 -7.48 17.24
CA LYS A 53 -8.78 -8.05 17.29
C LYS A 53 -7.91 -7.40 16.21
N LEU A 54 -7.34 -6.25 16.53
CA LEU A 54 -6.31 -5.59 15.72
C LEU A 54 -5.02 -6.37 15.90
N ILE A 55 -4.33 -6.59 14.79
CA ILE A 55 -3.02 -7.23 14.77
C ILE A 55 -1.98 -6.10 14.66
N PRO A 56 -1.00 -6.02 15.56
CA PRO A 56 0.10 -5.06 15.45
C PRO A 56 0.79 -5.16 14.09
N PHE A 57 1.16 -4.01 13.52
CA PHE A 57 1.85 -3.97 12.23
C PHE A 57 3.18 -4.75 12.25
N SER A 58 3.85 -4.81 13.40
CA SER A 58 5.05 -5.62 13.62
C SER A 58 4.82 -7.10 13.33
N GLU A 59 3.68 -7.66 13.75
CA GLU A 59 3.32 -9.07 13.51
C GLU A 59 3.05 -9.33 12.03
N ILE A 60 2.40 -8.38 11.34
CA ILE A 60 2.17 -8.45 9.89
C ILE A 60 3.51 -8.44 9.14
N LYS A 61 4.40 -7.51 9.49
CA LYS A 61 5.73 -7.40 8.87
C LYS A 61 6.53 -8.70 9.04
N GLN A 62 6.52 -9.28 10.23
CA GLN A 62 7.22 -10.54 10.50
C GLN A 62 6.67 -11.72 9.67
N LYS A 63 5.37 -11.74 9.38
CA LYS A 63 4.72 -12.80 8.61
C LYS A 63 5.06 -12.75 7.11
N TYR A 64 5.17 -11.55 6.53
CA TYR A 64 5.27 -11.38 5.07
C TYR A 64 6.63 -10.89 4.56
N HIS A 65 7.48 -10.32 5.42
CA HIS A 65 8.85 -9.91 5.07
C HIS A 65 9.88 -10.87 5.70
N ARG A 66 9.93 -12.11 5.21
CA ARG A 66 11.06 -13.03 5.43
C ARG A 66 12.14 -12.83 4.37
#